data_AF-A0A0G1BA23-F1
#
_entry.id   AF-A0A0G1BA23-F1
#
_cell.length_a   1.000
_cell.length_b   1.000
_cell.length_c   1.000
_cell.angle_alpha   90.00
_cell.angle_beta   90.00
_cell.angle_gamma   90.00
#
_symmetry.space_group_name_H-M   'P 1'
#
loop_
_entity.id
_entity.type
_entity.pdbx_description
1 polymer ?
#
loop_
_entity_poly.entity_id
_entity_poly.type
_entity_poly.pdbx_seq_one_letter_code
_entity_poly.pdbx_strand_id
1 'polypeptide(L)'
;MLGVLRLLLSELGYAQADYKEGELPDEEVVRVLNKEAKKRKDSIEIYEKVGETVRADQEKYELALIEKYLPTMMGEAEVEVEVAKIAAETGLTGGRLMGAVMGKLKGKADGAVINKIVSLKFS
;
A
#
# COMPACT_ATOMS: atom_id res chain seq x y z
N MET A 1 13.33 -0.22 -17.61
CA MET A 1 13.25 -1.50 -16.85
C MET A 1 14.37 -1.65 -15.81
N LEU A 2 15.66 -1.58 -16.17
CA LEU A 2 16.80 -1.79 -15.24
C LEU A 2 17.02 -0.71 -14.15
N GLY A 3 16.44 0.48 -14.29
CA GLY A 3 16.55 1.56 -13.29
C GLY A 3 15.59 1.40 -12.11
N VAL A 4 14.35 0.99 -12.39
CA VAL A 4 13.26 0.82 -11.42
C VAL A 4 13.56 -0.31 -10.45
N LEU A 5 13.98 -1.46 -10.99
CA LEU A 5 14.39 -2.62 -10.20
C LEU A 5 15.63 -2.31 -9.36
N ARG A 6 16.56 -1.47 -9.84
CA ARG A 6 17.71 -1.01 -9.05
C ARG A 6 17.30 -0.09 -7.92
N LEU A 7 16.39 0.85 -8.18
CA LEU A 7 15.89 1.77 -7.18
C LEU A 7 15.12 1.01 -6.08
N LEU A 8 14.27 0.05 -6.47
CA LEU A 8 13.58 -0.86 -5.56
C LEU A 8 14.57 -1.69 -4.74
N LEU A 9 15.60 -2.27 -5.37
CA LEU A 9 16.64 -3.01 -4.68
C LEU A 9 17.39 -2.13 -3.67
N SER A 10 17.62 -0.85 -4.00
CA SER A 10 18.23 0.12 -3.10
C SER A 10 17.31 0.47 -1.92
N GLU A 11 16.02 0.78 -2.14
CA GLU A 11 15.07 1.01 -1.03
C GLU A 11 14.92 -0.22 -0.13
N LEU A 12 14.91 -1.44 -0.71
CA LEU A 12 14.92 -2.69 0.06
C LEU A 12 16.25 -2.86 0.83
N GLY A 13 17.39 -2.53 0.22
CA GLY A 13 18.69 -2.53 0.89
C GLY A 13 18.79 -1.51 2.03
N TYR A 14 18.17 -0.33 1.88
CA TYR A 14 18.05 0.64 2.97
C TYR A 14 17.17 0.11 4.10
N ALA A 15 16.00 -0.45 3.77
CA ALA A 15 15.12 -1.08 4.77
C ALA A 15 15.82 -2.24 5.50
N GLN A 16 16.64 -3.01 4.79
CA GLN A 16 17.46 -4.08 5.37
C GLN A 16 18.61 -3.55 6.23
N ALA A 17 19.23 -2.43 5.86
CA ALA A 17 20.26 -1.81 6.69
C ALA A 17 19.69 -1.19 7.99
N ASP A 18 18.45 -0.71 7.94
CA ASP A 18 17.70 -0.27 9.12
C ASP A 18 17.24 -1.44 10.00
N TYR A 19 17.06 -2.63 9.42
CA TYR A 19 16.79 -3.89 10.13
C TYR A 19 18.09 -4.51 10.65
N LYS A 20 18.45 -4.20 11.91
CA LYS A 20 19.74 -4.58 12.51
C LYS A 20 19.98 -6.10 12.69
N GLU A 21 18.99 -6.96 12.49
CA GLU A 21 19.12 -8.42 12.60
C GLU A 21 18.25 -9.16 11.57
N GLY A 22 18.86 -10.03 10.74
CA GLY A 22 18.16 -11.02 9.92
C GLY A 22 17.77 -10.61 8.49
N GLU A 23 17.00 -11.49 7.83
CA GLU A 23 16.37 -11.18 6.53
C GLU A 23 15.21 -10.21 6.73
N LEU A 24 15.03 -9.29 5.78
CA LEU A 24 13.93 -8.33 5.81
C LEU A 24 12.61 -9.11 5.74
N PRO A 25 11.72 -9.01 6.75
CA PRO A 25 10.47 -9.75 6.72
C PRO A 25 9.63 -9.31 5.52
N ASP A 26 8.89 -10.25 4.92
CA ASP A 26 8.01 -10.01 3.77
C ASP A 26 7.06 -8.82 4.00
N GLU A 27 6.68 -8.57 5.25
CA GLU A 27 5.85 -7.45 5.66
C GLU A 27 6.49 -6.09 5.37
N GLU A 28 7.78 -5.94 5.63
CA GLU A 28 8.52 -4.70 5.38
C GLU A 28 8.81 -4.54 3.88
N VAL A 29 9.01 -5.66 3.16
CA VAL A 29 9.06 -5.68 1.69
C VAL A 29 7.76 -5.15 1.10
N VAL A 30 6.61 -5.67 1.53
CA VAL A 30 5.27 -5.23 1.08
C VAL A 30 5.05 -3.75 1.43
N ARG A 31 5.52 -3.28 2.58
CA ARG A 31 5.44 -1.87 2.97
C ARG A 31 6.23 -0.97 2.04
N VAL A 32 7.46 -1.33 1.71
CA VAL A 32 8.32 -0.59 0.76
C VAL A 32 7.70 -0.58 -0.63
N LEU A 33 7.23 -1.72 -1.12
CA LEU A 33 6.57 -1.83 -2.42
C LEU A 33 5.30 -0.97 -2.50
N ASN A 34 4.48 -0.95 -1.44
CA ASN A 34 3.28 -0.09 -1.38
C ASN A 34 3.63 1.40 -1.42
N LYS A 35 4.69 1.80 -0.71
CA LYS A 35 5.19 3.19 -0.72
C LYS A 35 5.65 3.59 -2.12
N GLU A 36 6.38 2.73 -2.81
CA GLU A 36 6.81 2.99 -4.19
C GLU A 36 5.60 3.02 -5.15
N ALA A 37 4.66 2.08 -5.04
CA ALA A 37 3.44 2.09 -5.84
C ALA A 37 2.66 3.41 -5.68
N LYS A 38 2.56 3.93 -4.44
CA LYS A 38 1.93 5.23 -4.17
C LYS A 38 2.67 6.40 -4.83
N LYS A 39 3.99 6.47 -4.73
CA LYS A 39 4.79 7.50 -5.42
C LYS A 39 4.52 7.51 -6.93
N ARG A 40 4.38 6.33 -7.54
CA ARG A 40 4.04 6.22 -8.97
C ARG A 40 2.63 6.72 -9.27
N LYS A 41 1.62 6.35 -8.46
CA LYS A 41 0.25 6.87 -8.60
C LYS A 41 0.20 8.39 -8.51
N ASP A 42 0.89 8.98 -7.53
CA ASP A 42 0.96 10.43 -7.36
C ASP A 42 1.67 11.10 -8.56
N SER A 43 2.79 10.53 -9.04
CA SER A 43 3.49 11.03 -10.24
C SER A 43 2.66 10.93 -11.52
N ILE A 44 1.90 9.84 -11.71
CA ILE A 44 0.98 9.67 -12.85
C ILE A 44 -0.02 10.83 -12.87
N GLU A 45 -0.67 11.10 -11.74
CA GLU A 45 -1.68 12.15 -11.65
C GLU A 45 -1.07 13.53 -11.96
N ILE A 46 0.16 13.79 -11.48
CA ILE A 46 0.88 15.04 -11.78
C ILE A 46 1.19 15.16 -13.27
N TYR A 47 1.76 14.11 -13.89
CA TYR A 47 2.14 14.13 -15.30
C TYR A 47 0.94 14.21 -16.24
N GLU A 48 -0.17 13.54 -15.91
CA GLU A 48 -1.43 13.67 -16.65
C GLU A 48 -1.99 15.10 -16.56
N LYS A 49 -1.94 15.72 -15.37
CA LYS A 49 -2.41 17.11 -15.18
C LYS A 49 -1.61 18.14 -15.99
N VAL A 50 -0.32 17.93 -16.18
CA VAL A 50 0.54 18.85 -16.98
C VAL A 50 0.64 18.46 -18.46
N GLY A 51 -0.07 17.41 -18.90
CA GLY A 51 -0.08 16.96 -20.30
C GLY A 51 1.17 16.19 -20.75
N GLU A 52 2.03 15.76 -19.82
CA GLU A 52 3.24 14.99 -20.07
C GLU A 52 2.93 13.48 -20.19
N THR A 53 2.20 13.13 -21.24
CA THR A 53 1.67 11.76 -21.44
C THR A 53 2.75 10.69 -21.53
N VAL A 54 3.89 10.98 -22.15
CA VAL A 54 5.03 10.05 -22.25
C VAL A 54 5.58 9.68 -20.87
N ARG A 55 5.66 10.66 -19.95
CA ARG A 55 6.11 10.40 -18.57
C ARG A 55 5.04 9.68 -17.76
N ALA A 56 3.77 10.05 -17.92
CA ALA A 56 2.66 9.35 -17.28
C ALA A 56 2.61 7.87 -17.67
N ASP A 57 2.79 7.56 -18.96
CA ASP A 57 2.82 6.18 -19.46
C ASP A 57 4.02 5.39 -18.94
N GLN A 58 5.17 6.05 -18.79
CA GLN A 58 6.32 5.44 -18.13
C GLN A 58 6.00 5.09 -16.68
N GLU A 59 5.44 6.01 -15.90
CA GLU A 59 5.08 5.76 -14.50
C GLU A 59 4.00 4.66 -14.37
N LYS A 60 3.02 4.61 -15.27
CA LYS A 60 2.01 3.53 -15.33
C LYS A 60 2.64 2.16 -15.57
N TYR A 61 3.63 2.09 -16.47
CA TYR A 61 4.36 0.86 -16.73
C TYR A 61 5.14 0.38 -15.49
N GLU A 62 5.79 1.31 -14.79
CA GLU A 62 6.54 1.02 -13.57
C GLU A 62 5.63 0.59 -12.42
N LEU A 63 4.47 1.25 -12.26
CA LEU A 63 3.44 0.87 -11.30
C LEU A 63 2.94 -0.56 -11.54
N ALA A 64 2.62 -0.91 -12.80
CA ALA A 64 2.14 -2.25 -13.14
C ALA A 64 3.18 -3.34 -12.86
N LEU A 65 4.48 -3.02 -12.90
CA LEU A 65 5.53 -3.94 -12.49
C LEU A 65 5.56 -4.13 -10.98
N ILE A 66 5.45 -3.05 -10.20
CA ILE A 66 5.42 -3.10 -8.73
C ILE A 66 4.21 -3.88 -8.24
N GLU A 67 3.03 -3.64 -8.83
CA GLU A 67 1.78 -4.31 -8.47
C GLU A 67 1.81 -5.84 -8.72
N LYS A 68 2.68 -6.35 -9.59
CA LYS A 68 2.89 -7.80 -9.77
C LYS A 68 3.58 -8.48 -8.58
N TYR A 69 4.32 -7.72 -7.78
CA TYR A 69 5.04 -8.24 -6.61
C TYR A 69 4.33 -7.92 -5.30
N LEU A 70 3.27 -7.12 -5.35
CA LEU A 70 2.38 -6.90 -4.21
C LEU A 70 1.33 -8.02 -4.14
N PRO A 71 0.95 -8.46 -2.92
CA PRO A 71 -0.28 -9.23 -2.75
C PRO A 71 -1.44 -8.45 -3.35
N THR A 72 -2.44 -9.14 -3.93
CA THR A 72 -3.64 -8.49 -4.48
C THR A 72 -4.26 -7.59 -3.41
N MET A 73 -4.11 -6.28 -3.59
CA MET A 73 -4.62 -5.29 -2.65
C MET A 73 -6.12 -5.16 -2.87
N MET A 74 -6.88 -5.24 -1.79
CA MET A 74 -8.31 -4.99 -1.79
C MET A 74 -8.56 -3.53 -2.18
N GLY A 75 -9.52 -3.31 -3.08
CA GLY A 75 -9.95 -1.94 -3.44
C GLY A 75 -10.67 -1.25 -2.29
N GLU A 76 -10.78 0.09 -2.31
CA GLU A 76 -11.41 0.87 -1.22
C GLU A 76 -12.82 0.36 -0.85
N ALA A 77 -13.62 -0.04 -1.85
CA ALA A 77 -14.96 -0.62 -1.63
C ALA A 77 -14.91 -1.99 -0.94
N GLU A 78 -13.94 -2.84 -1.29
CA GLU A 78 -13.77 -4.17 -0.67
C GLU A 78 -13.24 -4.04 0.77
N VAL A 79 -12.32 -3.10 1.00
CA VAL A 79 -11.84 -2.76 2.33
C VAL A 79 -13.00 -2.29 3.20
N GLU A 80 -13.91 -1.48 2.66
CA GLU A 80 -15.07 -1.01 3.40
C GLU A 80 -16.00 -2.16 3.81
N VAL A 81 -16.31 -3.07 2.89
CA VAL A 81 -17.16 -4.24 3.17
C VAL A 81 -16.54 -5.11 4.26
N GLU A 82 -15.24 -5.35 4.19
CA GLU A 82 -14.56 -6.22 5.15
C GLU A 82 -14.39 -5.53 6.52
N VAL A 83 -14.15 -4.21 6.57
CA VAL A 83 -14.17 -3.42 7.81
C VAL A 83 -15.54 -3.49 8.47
N ALA A 84 -16.62 -3.28 7.70
CA ALA A 84 -17.98 -3.33 8.21
C ALA A 84 -18.34 -4.71 8.76
N LYS A 85 -17.89 -5.78 8.09
CA LYS A 85 -18.05 -7.15 8.54
C LYS A 85 -17.31 -7.40 9.86
N ILE A 86 -16.04 -6.98 9.97
CA ILE A 86 -15.27 -7.12 11.21
C ILE A 86 -15.92 -6.33 12.35
N ALA A 87 -16.43 -5.12 12.08
CA ALA A 87 -17.15 -4.32 13.07
C ALA A 87 -18.42 -5.02 13.55
N ALA A 88 -19.20 -5.62 12.63
CA ALA A 88 -20.40 -6.38 12.96
C ALA A 88 -20.12 -7.67 13.75
N GLU A 89 -19.07 -8.41 13.38
CA GLU A 89 -18.66 -9.65 14.05
C GLU A 89 -18.13 -9.41 15.47
N THR A 90 -17.42 -8.30 15.67
CA THR A 90 -16.70 -8.03 16.93
C THR A 90 -17.41 -7.03 17.83
N GLY A 91 -18.36 -6.25 17.31
CA GLY A 91 -18.99 -5.13 18.00
C GLY A 91 -18.02 -4.00 18.36
N LEU A 92 -16.82 -3.98 17.76
CA LEU A 92 -15.77 -3.01 18.07
C LEU A 92 -15.93 -1.74 17.23
N THR A 93 -15.61 -0.60 17.82
CA THR A 93 -15.54 0.71 17.16
C THR A 93 -14.22 1.43 17.47
N GLY A 94 -13.97 2.53 16.77
CA GLY A 94 -12.84 3.43 16.98
C GLY A 94 -11.48 2.72 16.95
N GLY A 95 -10.58 3.10 17.87
CA GLY A 95 -9.21 2.57 17.92
C GLY A 95 -9.12 1.06 18.13
N ARG A 96 -10.13 0.43 18.74
CA ARG A 96 -10.19 -1.03 18.93
C ARG A 96 -10.50 -1.75 17.62
N LEU A 97 -11.44 -1.22 16.83
CA LEU A 97 -11.71 -1.73 15.49
C LEU A 97 -10.50 -1.58 14.59
N MET A 98 -9.80 -0.44 14.67
CA MET A 98 -8.57 -0.19 13.92
C MET A 98 -7.53 -1.29 14.17
N GLY A 99 -7.27 -1.65 15.44
CA GLY A 99 -6.34 -2.72 15.78
C GLY A 99 -6.76 -4.09 15.22
N ALA A 100 -8.05 -4.45 15.32
CA ALA A 100 -8.57 -5.72 14.80
C ALA A 100 -8.47 -5.80 13.26
N VAL A 101 -8.84 -4.73 12.57
CA VAL A 101 -8.79 -4.66 11.10
C VAL A 101 -7.35 -4.66 10.61
N MET A 102 -6.45 -3.88 11.24
CA MET A 102 -5.03 -3.89 10.91
C MET A 102 -4.41 -5.28 11.08
N GLY A 103 -4.83 -6.05 12.07
CA GLY A 103 -4.37 -7.44 12.24
C GLY A 103 -4.86 -8.39 11.14
N LYS A 104 -6.11 -8.23 10.69
CA LYS A 104 -6.76 -9.13 9.71
C LYS A 104 -6.43 -8.76 8.25
N LEU A 105 -6.27 -7.47 7.96
CA LEU A 105 -6.06 -6.90 6.62
C LEU A 105 -4.63 -6.39 6.39
N LYS A 106 -3.70 -6.68 7.31
CA LYS A 106 -2.28 -6.33 7.16
C LYS A 106 -1.74 -6.84 5.82
N GLY A 107 -1.17 -5.95 5.01
CA GLY A 107 -0.57 -6.31 3.72
C GLY A 107 -1.56 -6.70 2.62
N LYS A 108 -2.88 -6.68 2.89
CA LYS A 108 -3.95 -6.92 1.91
C LYS A 108 -4.73 -5.66 1.57
N ALA A 109 -4.63 -4.63 2.39
CA ALA A 109 -5.30 -3.36 2.20
C ALA A 109 -4.38 -2.22 2.67
N ASP A 110 -4.53 -1.05 2.05
CA ASP A 110 -3.74 0.13 2.41
C ASP A 110 -4.15 0.60 3.81
N GLY A 111 -3.19 0.68 4.73
CA GLY A 111 -3.43 1.11 6.11
C GLY A 111 -4.00 2.52 6.23
N ALA A 112 -3.70 3.42 5.29
CA ALA A 112 -4.31 4.75 5.22
C ALA A 112 -5.77 4.68 4.79
N VAL A 113 -6.13 3.78 3.87
CA VAL A 113 -7.52 3.53 3.45
C VAL A 113 -8.32 2.91 4.60
N ILE A 114 -7.76 1.93 5.29
CA ILE A 114 -8.36 1.35 6.51
C ILE A 114 -8.62 2.45 7.54
N ASN A 115 -7.62 3.28 7.83
CA ASN A 115 -7.72 4.36 8.81
C ASN A 115 -8.81 5.38 8.41
N LYS A 116 -8.82 5.81 7.15
CA LYS A 116 -9.84 6.69 6.60
C LYS A 116 -11.25 6.11 6.76
N ILE A 117 -11.46 4.84 6.43
CA ILE A 117 -12.77 4.18 6.54
C ILE A 117 -13.21 4.06 8.00
N VAL A 118 -12.32 3.58 8.88
CA VAL A 118 -12.64 3.40 10.31
C VAL A 118 -12.94 4.74 10.98
N SER A 119 -12.15 5.78 10.70
CA SER A 119 -12.35 7.11 11.29
C SER A 119 -13.61 7.83 10.77
N LEU A 120 -14.00 7.63 9.51
CA LEU A 120 -15.19 8.27 8.94
C LEU A 120 -16.49 7.54 9.27
N LYS A 121 -16.47 6.20 9.32
CA LYS A 121 -17.70 5.37 9.39
C LYS A 121 -17.90 4.65 10.71
N PHE A 122 -16.84 4.50 11.52
CA PHE A 122 -16.85 3.67 12.73
C PHE A 122 -16.16 4.35 13.92
N SER A 123 -16.16 5.68 13.99
CA SER A 123 -15.61 6.45 15.12
C SER A 123 -16.32 6.20 16.44
#